data_AF-A0A7S2CIW2-F1
#
_entry.id   AF-A0A7S2CIW2-F1
#
_cell.length_a   1.000
_cell.length_b   1.000
_cell.length_c   1.000
_cell.angle_alpha   90.00
_cell.angle_beta   90.00
_cell.angle_gamma   90.00
#
_symmetry.space_group_name_H-M   'P 1'
#
loop_
_entity.id
_entity.type
_entity.pdbx_description
1 polymer ?
#
loop_
_entity_poly.entity_id
_entity_poly.type
_entity_poly.pdbx_seq_one_letter_code
_entity_poly.pdbx_strand_id
1 'polypeptide(L)'
;MERVGVAVKSPDGLFKFLLSRCGQRSIALSDLKALLVGLPGAERAQAWGAQDHRDEGLFSTAPPMPSPRERADEAHRTLHGQDITANSLAFFKELLIGKFGSLFAAWYRYLDVNRNGTVAQRDFCTACRGIGIEKVQQVWNELDKKRAGLVSFEQFDAETAAAFGEFEKLLMEQYGGTKDGWRKVFDPDVIYRCDLKRFIRGCRKLGYSGNAERLFTLVSPDVYRKYLTYSDLWQDLDPNDFTVSVAGHNLSAEQTTK
;
A
#
# COMPACT_ATOMS: atom_id res chain seq x y z
N MET A 1 12.53 53.32 -20.77
CA MET A 1 12.36 52.14 -19.89
C MET A 1 13.52 51.21 -20.14
N GLU A 2 14.58 51.36 -19.36
CA GLU A 2 15.80 50.57 -19.46
C GLU A 2 15.49 49.16 -18.95
N ARG A 3 15.59 48.14 -19.82
CA ARG A 3 15.36 46.75 -19.42
C ARG A 3 16.57 46.28 -18.61
N VAL A 4 16.42 46.23 -17.29
CA VAL A 4 17.38 45.57 -16.39
C VAL A 4 17.31 44.07 -16.65
N GLY A 5 18.08 43.60 -17.64
CA GLY A 5 18.19 42.19 -17.98
C GLY A 5 19.31 41.55 -17.16
N VAL A 6 18.97 40.59 -16.30
CA VAL A 6 19.97 39.71 -15.67
C VAL A 6 20.42 38.69 -16.72
N ALA A 7 21.67 38.78 -17.19
CA ALA A 7 22.22 37.82 -18.15
C ALA A 7 22.47 36.47 -17.45
N VAL A 8 21.53 35.53 -17.61
CA VAL A 8 21.63 34.18 -17.04
C VAL A 8 22.18 33.22 -18.09
N LYS A 9 23.31 32.57 -17.80
CA LYS A 9 23.97 31.60 -18.71
C LYS A 9 23.12 30.35 -19.00
N SER A 10 22.27 29.93 -18.05
CA SER A 10 21.33 28.81 -18.22
C SER A 10 20.01 29.10 -17.50
N PRO A 11 18.98 29.59 -18.22
CA PRO A 11 17.69 29.92 -17.63
C PRO A 11 16.93 28.67 -17.13
N ASP A 12 17.05 27.54 -17.81
CA ASP A 12 16.39 26.28 -17.42
C ASP A 12 16.98 25.70 -16.12
N GLY A 13 18.30 25.85 -15.94
CA GLY A 13 18.97 25.49 -14.70
C GLY A 13 18.48 26.37 -13.55
N LEU A 14 18.48 27.69 -13.76
CA LEU A 14 18.02 28.65 -12.75
C LEU A 14 16.56 28.40 -12.33
N PHE A 15 15.67 28.14 -13.29
CA PHE A 15 14.28 27.81 -13.00
C PHE A 15 14.16 26.60 -12.07
N LYS A 16 14.91 25.53 -12.33
CA LYS A 16 14.93 24.34 -11.47
C LYS A 16 15.49 24.61 -10.08
N PHE A 17 16.52 25.45 -9.96
CA PHE A 17 17.12 25.82 -8.67
C PHE A 17 16.20 26.70 -7.81
N LEU A 18 15.29 27.45 -8.43
CA LEU A 18 14.32 28.27 -7.70
C LEU A 18 13.15 27.46 -7.14
N LEU A 19 12.92 26.23 -7.60
CA LEU A 19 11.82 25.41 -7.09
C LEU A 19 12.15 24.90 -5.68
N SER A 20 11.37 25.35 -4.69
CA SER A 20 11.54 24.92 -3.29
C SER A 20 11.11 23.47 -3.02
N ARG A 21 10.33 22.85 -3.94
CA ARG A 21 9.80 21.48 -3.80
C ARG A 21 10.04 20.64 -5.06
N CYS A 22 10.44 19.38 -4.89
CA CYS A 22 10.53 18.42 -6.00
C CYS A 22 9.15 18.19 -6.63
N GLY A 23 9.05 18.36 -7.96
CA GLY A 23 7.81 18.19 -8.72
C GLY A 23 7.00 19.48 -8.95
N GLN A 24 7.44 20.61 -8.40
CA GLN A 24 6.81 21.91 -8.62
C GLN A 24 7.01 22.38 -10.09
N ARG A 25 5.95 22.89 -10.73
CA ARG A 25 5.96 23.30 -12.15
C ARG A 25 5.83 24.81 -12.37
N SER A 26 5.75 25.59 -11.29
CA SER A 26 5.57 27.05 -11.30
C SER A 26 6.32 27.69 -10.13
N ILE A 27 6.84 28.92 -10.28
CA ILE A 27 7.58 29.64 -9.24
C ILE A 27 6.62 30.59 -8.50
N ALA A 28 6.61 30.56 -7.17
CA ALA A 28 5.93 31.54 -6.33
C ALA A 28 6.88 32.67 -5.91
N LEU A 29 6.35 33.81 -5.45
CA LEU A 29 7.18 34.93 -4.99
C LEU A 29 8.16 34.51 -3.87
N SER A 30 7.78 33.57 -3.02
CA SER A 30 8.64 33.02 -1.96
C SER A 30 9.85 32.24 -2.49
N ASP A 31 9.73 31.61 -3.65
CA ASP A 31 10.77 30.79 -4.28
C ASP A 31 11.92 31.65 -4.81
N LEU A 32 11.63 32.90 -5.18
CA LEU A 32 12.63 33.89 -5.60
C LEU A 32 13.53 34.37 -4.45
N LYS A 33 13.22 34.04 -3.18
CA LYS A 33 14.10 34.35 -2.04
C LYS A 33 15.44 33.63 -2.11
N ALA A 34 15.53 32.52 -2.84
CA ALA A 34 16.80 31.84 -3.10
C ALA A 34 17.81 32.73 -3.84
N LEU A 35 17.36 33.76 -4.57
CA LEU A 35 18.24 34.73 -5.21
C LEU A 35 19.00 35.62 -4.21
N LEU A 36 18.58 35.65 -2.93
CA LEU A 36 19.19 36.46 -1.86
C LEU A 36 20.29 35.71 -1.09
N VAL A 37 20.64 34.48 -1.49
CA VAL A 37 21.59 33.62 -0.74
C VAL A 37 22.99 34.25 -0.62
N GLY A 38 23.38 35.13 -1.54
CA GLY A 38 24.66 35.86 -1.49
C GLY A 38 24.66 37.17 -0.68
N LEU A 39 23.49 37.63 -0.20
CA LEU A 39 23.38 38.89 0.55
C LEU A 39 23.44 38.64 2.06
N PRO A 40 24.13 39.50 2.84
CA PRO A 40 24.08 39.47 4.30
C PRO A 40 22.64 39.61 4.80
N GLY A 41 22.28 38.88 5.86
CA GLY A 41 20.90 38.79 6.35
C GLY A 41 20.22 40.15 6.61
N ALA A 42 20.98 41.15 7.03
CA ALA A 42 20.51 42.51 7.28
C ALA A 42 20.06 43.26 6.00
N GLU A 43 20.69 42.98 4.87
CA GLU A 43 20.43 43.68 3.59
C GLU A 43 19.31 43.01 2.77
N ARG A 44 18.96 41.76 3.11
CA ARG A 44 17.92 40.98 2.42
C ARG A 44 16.54 41.63 2.50
N ALA A 45 16.19 42.24 3.63
CA ALA A 45 14.89 42.87 3.83
C ALA A 45 14.72 44.13 2.96
N GLN A 46 15.77 44.96 2.87
CA GLN A 46 15.79 46.17 2.07
C GLN A 46 15.82 45.87 0.57
N ALA A 47 16.63 44.89 0.14
CA ALA A 47 16.69 44.44 -1.25
C ALA A 47 15.37 43.80 -1.73
N TRP A 48 14.60 43.20 -0.81
CA TRP A 48 13.28 42.63 -1.09
C TRP A 48 12.13 43.66 -1.03
N GLY A 49 12.45 44.94 -0.84
CA GLY A 49 11.48 46.05 -0.87
C GLY A 49 10.59 46.16 0.36
N ALA A 50 10.97 45.56 1.50
CA ALA A 50 10.26 45.77 2.76
C ALA A 50 10.63 47.15 3.32
N GLN A 51 9.85 48.16 2.97
CA GLN A 51 9.95 49.48 3.59
C GLN A 51 9.33 49.40 5.00
N ASP A 52 10.15 49.65 6.01
CA ASP A 52 9.82 49.63 7.42
C ASP A 52 8.96 50.86 7.77
N HIS A 53 7.65 50.76 7.55
CA HIS A 53 6.68 51.65 8.20
C HIS A 53 6.52 51.17 9.65
N ARG A 54 7.40 51.67 10.51
CA ARG A 54 7.16 51.71 11.95
C ARG A 54 6.06 52.71 12.21
N ASP A 55 4.83 52.22 12.33
CA ASP A 55 3.74 52.97 12.92
C ASP A 55 3.68 52.60 14.42
N GLU A 56 4.03 53.56 15.25
CA GLU A 56 3.91 53.47 16.70
C GLU A 56 2.42 53.56 17.08
N GLY A 57 1.92 52.52 17.76
CA GLY A 57 0.71 52.62 18.56
C GLY A 57 -0.58 52.14 17.88
N LEU A 58 -0.81 50.83 17.89
CA LEU A 58 -2.08 50.25 18.33
C LEU A 58 -1.89 48.77 18.57
N PHE A 59 -2.55 48.24 19.61
CA PHE A 59 -2.64 46.81 19.91
C PHE A 59 -2.66 45.96 18.64
N SER A 60 -1.72 45.00 18.54
CA SER A 60 -1.75 43.98 17.50
C SER A 60 -3.07 43.22 17.59
N THR A 61 -4.02 43.55 16.71
CA THR A 61 -5.28 42.82 16.53
C THR A 61 -5.09 41.55 15.71
N ALA A 62 -3.84 41.21 15.35
CA ALA A 62 -3.54 39.94 14.73
C ALA A 62 -3.71 38.83 15.78
N PRO A 63 -4.63 37.87 15.56
CA PRO A 63 -4.83 36.76 16.49
C PRO A 63 -3.50 36.01 16.68
N PRO A 64 -3.23 35.49 17.88
CA PRO A 64 -2.00 34.76 18.17
C PRO A 64 -1.82 33.65 17.14
N MET A 65 -0.64 33.61 16.52
CA MET A 65 -0.30 32.56 15.57
C MET A 65 -0.40 31.20 16.28
N PRO A 66 -1.12 30.22 15.69
CA PRO A 66 -1.26 28.91 16.31
C PRO A 66 0.11 28.26 16.50
N SER A 67 0.29 27.65 17.66
CA SER A 67 1.47 26.87 18.03
C SER A 67 1.79 25.81 16.97
N PRO A 68 3.03 25.29 16.91
CA PRO A 68 3.37 24.20 16.00
C PRO A 68 2.45 22.97 16.13
N ARG A 69 1.90 22.73 17.33
CA ARG A 69 0.87 21.70 17.57
C ARG A 69 -0.46 22.08 16.94
N GLU A 70 -0.96 23.29 17.21
CA GLU A 70 -2.21 23.76 16.61
C GLU A 70 -2.12 23.86 15.09
N ARG A 71 -0.95 24.16 14.52
CA ARG A 71 -0.70 24.13 13.07
C ARG A 71 -0.66 22.71 12.51
N ALA A 72 -0.14 21.75 13.26
CA ALA A 72 -0.23 20.33 12.91
C ALA A 72 -1.69 19.87 12.99
N ASP A 73 -2.44 20.28 14.01
CA ASP A 73 -3.87 19.98 14.18
C ASP A 73 -4.75 20.70 13.15
N GLU A 74 -4.36 21.89 12.69
CA GLU A 74 -5.01 22.63 11.60
C GLU A 74 -4.67 22.00 10.24
N ALA A 75 -3.43 21.55 10.04
CA ALA A 75 -3.04 20.78 8.86
C ALA A 75 -3.77 19.43 8.81
N HIS A 76 -3.91 18.77 9.96
CA HIS A 76 -4.73 17.58 10.14
C HIS A 76 -6.20 17.90 9.81
N ARG A 77 -6.78 18.98 10.37
CA ARG A 77 -8.15 19.45 10.08
C ARG A 77 -8.42 19.89 8.65
N THR A 78 -7.46 20.52 7.99
CA THR A 78 -7.60 20.95 6.59
C THR A 78 -7.43 19.77 5.62
N LEU A 79 -6.64 18.76 5.98
CA LEU A 79 -6.68 17.44 5.35
C LEU A 79 -8.00 16.71 5.66
N HIS A 80 -8.59 16.84 6.86
CA HIS A 80 -9.94 16.34 7.17
C HIS A 80 -11.04 17.06 6.38
N GLY A 81 -10.79 18.27 5.86
CA GLY A 81 -11.69 18.93 4.92
C GLY A 81 -11.78 18.20 3.58
N GLN A 82 -10.81 17.33 3.29
CA GLN A 82 -10.83 16.34 2.21
C GLN A 82 -11.22 14.94 2.70
N ASP A 83 -11.76 14.77 3.93
CA ASP A 83 -12.56 13.60 4.35
C ASP A 83 -13.91 13.53 3.58
N ILE A 84 -13.93 14.06 2.37
CA ILE A 84 -15.09 14.05 1.49
C ILE A 84 -15.21 12.61 1.00
N THR A 85 -16.11 11.85 1.65
CA THR A 85 -16.79 10.62 1.18
C THR A 85 -16.17 9.24 1.43
N ALA A 86 -15.39 9.02 2.49
CA ALA A 86 -14.80 7.70 2.80
C ALA A 86 -15.39 6.97 4.02
N ASN A 87 -16.69 7.13 4.29
CA ASN A 87 -17.33 6.53 5.48
C ASN A 87 -18.06 5.20 5.21
N SER A 88 -18.03 4.71 3.96
CA SER A 88 -18.69 3.47 3.58
C SER A 88 -17.67 2.35 3.38
N LEU A 89 -18.00 1.14 3.82
CA LEU A 89 -17.21 -0.06 3.52
C LEU A 89 -16.96 -0.24 2.01
N ALA A 90 -17.87 0.21 1.15
CA ALA A 90 -17.72 0.14 -0.30
C ALA A 90 -16.53 0.99 -0.79
N PHE A 91 -16.45 2.25 -0.36
CA PHE A 91 -15.33 3.13 -0.71
C PHE A 91 -14.01 2.61 -0.16
N PHE A 92 -14.03 2.08 1.07
CA PHE A 92 -12.84 1.45 1.66
C PHE A 92 -12.31 0.30 0.80
N LYS A 93 -13.20 -0.56 0.30
CA LYS A 93 -12.85 -1.65 -0.62
C LYS A 93 -12.29 -1.14 -1.93
N GLU A 94 -12.90 -0.12 -2.55
CA GLU A 94 -12.39 0.48 -3.79
C GLU A 94 -10.99 1.08 -3.63
N LEU A 95 -10.74 1.77 -2.51
CA LEU A 95 -9.42 2.32 -2.20
C LEU A 95 -8.37 1.21 -2.08
N LEU A 96 -8.70 0.11 -1.41
CA LEU A 96 -7.80 -1.03 -1.27
C LEU A 96 -7.53 -1.70 -2.62
N ILE A 97 -8.54 -1.87 -3.47
CA ILE A 97 -8.36 -2.38 -4.84
C ILE A 97 -7.44 -1.45 -5.64
N GLY A 98 -7.63 -0.13 -5.54
CA GLY A 98 -6.78 0.85 -6.22
C GLY A 98 -5.32 0.84 -5.76
N LYS A 99 -5.05 0.57 -4.48
CA LYS A 99 -3.70 0.54 -3.92
C LYS A 99 -2.98 -0.81 -4.04
N PHE A 100 -3.72 -1.92 -3.92
CA PHE A 100 -3.16 -3.27 -3.79
C PHE A 100 -3.59 -4.22 -4.92
N GLY A 101 -4.32 -3.73 -5.92
CA GLY A 101 -4.82 -4.50 -7.06
C GLY A 101 -6.09 -5.30 -6.77
N SER A 102 -6.19 -5.92 -5.59
CA SER A 102 -7.37 -6.69 -5.17
C SER A 102 -7.58 -6.66 -3.66
N LEU A 103 -8.80 -6.99 -3.22
CA LEU A 103 -9.12 -7.13 -1.80
C LEU A 103 -8.35 -8.28 -1.15
N PHE A 104 -8.14 -9.38 -1.88
CA PHE A 104 -7.32 -10.49 -1.43
C PHE A 104 -5.88 -10.06 -1.16
N ALA A 105 -5.25 -9.37 -2.11
CA ALA A 105 -3.89 -8.88 -1.97
C ALA A 105 -3.77 -7.85 -0.85
N ALA A 106 -4.73 -6.93 -0.72
CA ALA A 106 -4.81 -5.99 0.40
C ALA A 106 -4.90 -6.71 1.74
N TRP A 107 -5.73 -7.75 1.83
CA TRP A 107 -5.88 -8.53 3.05
C TRP A 107 -4.57 -9.22 3.43
N TYR A 108 -4.05 -10.07 2.55
CA TYR A 108 -2.89 -10.92 2.82
C TYR A 108 -1.56 -10.16 2.96
N ARG A 109 -1.40 -9.02 2.28
CA ARG A 109 -0.15 -8.26 2.32
C ARG A 109 -0.13 -7.16 3.37
N TYR A 110 -1.30 -6.64 3.76
CA TYR A 110 -1.36 -5.41 4.53
C TYR A 110 -2.22 -5.49 5.79
N LEU A 111 -3.37 -6.16 5.76
CA LEU A 111 -4.27 -6.22 6.91
C LEU A 111 -3.93 -7.39 7.84
N ASP A 112 -3.75 -8.59 7.28
CA ASP A 112 -3.44 -9.83 8.02
C ASP A 112 -1.95 -10.15 7.98
N VAL A 113 -1.14 -9.21 8.49
CA VAL A 113 0.33 -9.36 8.53
C VAL A 113 0.75 -10.57 9.38
N ASN A 114 -0.03 -10.87 10.43
CA ASN A 114 0.26 -11.95 11.38
C ASN A 114 -0.24 -13.33 10.91
N ARG A 115 -1.00 -13.39 9.81
CA ARG A 115 -1.51 -14.63 9.16
C ARG A 115 -2.27 -15.57 10.07
N ASN A 116 -3.04 -15.00 10.99
CA ASN A 116 -3.96 -15.78 11.80
C ASN A 116 -5.33 -15.93 11.10
N GLY A 117 -5.51 -15.36 9.90
CA GLY A 117 -6.76 -15.36 9.15
C GLY A 117 -7.79 -14.37 9.69
N THR A 118 -7.45 -13.62 10.75
CA THR A 118 -8.37 -12.71 11.45
C THR A 118 -7.68 -11.45 11.93
N VAL A 119 -8.16 -10.30 11.50
CA VAL A 119 -7.59 -9.02 11.92
C VAL A 119 -8.32 -8.51 13.15
N ALA A 120 -7.58 -8.13 14.20
CA ALA A 120 -8.14 -7.49 15.38
C ALA A 120 -8.36 -5.99 15.13
N GLN A 121 -9.36 -5.41 15.81
CA GLN A 121 -9.73 -3.99 15.62
C GLN A 121 -8.53 -3.04 15.74
N ARG A 122 -7.66 -3.25 16.73
CA ARG A 122 -6.48 -2.41 16.94
C ARG A 122 -5.54 -2.43 15.74
N ASP A 123 -5.30 -3.61 15.19
CA ASP A 123 -4.35 -3.82 14.10
C ASP A 123 -4.95 -3.28 12.78
N PHE A 124 -6.25 -3.48 12.57
CA PHE A 124 -7.01 -2.87 11.47
C PHE A 124 -6.96 -1.33 11.52
N CYS A 125 -7.22 -0.74 12.69
CA CYS A 125 -7.14 0.71 12.88
C CYS A 125 -5.73 1.25 12.61
N THR A 126 -4.70 0.50 13.01
CA THR A 126 -3.30 0.86 12.79
C THR A 126 -2.93 0.80 11.32
N ALA A 127 -3.32 -0.26 10.62
CA ALA A 127 -3.15 -0.40 9.18
C ALA A 127 -3.89 0.72 8.42
N CYS A 128 -5.14 1.02 8.78
CA CYS A 128 -5.93 2.08 8.14
C CYS A 128 -5.29 3.46 8.30
N ARG A 129 -4.75 3.79 9.48
CA ARG A 129 -4.00 5.04 9.68
C ARG A 129 -2.76 5.11 8.79
N GLY A 130 -2.07 3.99 8.59
CA GLY A 130 -0.90 3.91 7.71
C GLY A 130 -1.18 4.25 6.25
N ILE A 131 -2.42 4.07 5.79
CA ILE A 131 -2.86 4.45 4.43
C ILE A 131 -3.59 5.80 4.36
N GLY A 132 -3.64 6.55 5.48
CA GLY A 132 -4.26 7.87 5.58
C GLY A 132 -5.76 7.85 5.88
N ILE A 133 -6.30 6.76 6.43
CA ILE A 133 -7.71 6.65 6.80
C ILE A 133 -7.87 6.79 8.30
N GLU A 134 -8.61 7.81 8.73
CA GLU A 134 -8.74 8.12 10.16
C GLU A 134 -10.09 7.71 10.74
N LYS A 135 -11.18 7.83 9.97
CA LYS A 135 -12.54 7.45 10.39
C LYS A 135 -12.84 5.96 10.20
N VAL A 136 -11.88 5.12 10.60
CA VAL A 136 -11.93 3.65 10.44
C VAL A 136 -13.04 2.98 11.27
N GLN A 137 -13.53 3.62 12.33
CA GLN A 137 -14.50 3.03 13.24
C GLN A 137 -15.84 2.69 12.57
N GLN A 138 -16.27 3.49 11.59
CA GLN A 138 -17.52 3.24 10.86
C GLN A 138 -17.40 2.00 9.97
N VAL A 139 -16.30 1.91 9.21
CA VAL A 139 -15.95 0.73 8.39
C VAL A 139 -15.84 -0.52 9.26
N TRP A 140 -15.21 -0.40 10.43
CA TRP A 140 -15.10 -1.52 11.37
C TRP A 140 -16.46 -1.99 11.86
N ASN A 141 -17.36 -1.08 12.25
CA ASN A 141 -18.70 -1.44 12.72
C ASN A 141 -19.54 -2.13 11.63
N GLU A 142 -19.31 -1.80 10.35
CA GLU A 142 -19.96 -2.47 9.22
C GLU A 142 -19.41 -3.88 8.98
N LEU A 143 -18.12 -4.12 9.24
CA LEU A 143 -17.47 -5.43 9.12
C LEU A 143 -17.79 -6.34 10.32
N ASP A 144 -17.63 -5.83 11.54
CA ASP A 144 -17.84 -6.56 12.79
C ASP A 144 -19.24 -6.31 13.37
N LYS A 145 -20.28 -6.65 12.59
CA LYS A 145 -21.69 -6.50 13.03
C LYS A 145 -22.00 -7.29 14.30
N LYS A 146 -21.27 -8.38 14.54
CA LYS A 146 -21.42 -9.26 15.70
C LYS A 146 -20.66 -8.76 16.94
N ARG A 147 -19.85 -7.70 16.81
CA ARG A 147 -18.99 -7.17 17.88
C ARG A 147 -18.07 -8.23 18.49
N ALA A 148 -17.54 -9.12 17.65
CA ALA A 148 -16.60 -10.15 18.04
C ALA A 148 -15.21 -9.59 18.35
N GLY A 149 -14.89 -8.37 17.89
CA GLY A 149 -13.59 -7.72 18.03
C GLY A 149 -12.54 -8.22 17.04
N LEU A 150 -12.92 -9.16 16.16
CA LEU A 150 -12.09 -9.79 15.14
C LEU A 150 -12.89 -9.86 13.84
N VAL A 151 -12.23 -9.61 12.71
CA VAL A 151 -12.81 -9.74 11.37
C VAL A 151 -12.01 -10.78 10.59
N SER A 152 -12.68 -11.78 10.01
CA SER A 152 -12.07 -12.74 9.10
C SER A 152 -12.12 -12.26 7.64
N PHE A 153 -11.32 -12.88 6.77
CA PHE A 153 -11.37 -12.57 5.34
C PHE A 153 -12.76 -12.84 4.73
N GLU A 154 -13.49 -13.86 5.21
CA GLU A 154 -14.84 -14.17 4.75
C GLU A 154 -15.84 -13.05 5.06
N GLN A 155 -15.73 -12.40 6.23
CA GLN A 155 -16.55 -11.24 6.57
C GLN A 155 -16.16 -10.01 5.75
N PHE A 156 -14.90 -9.93 5.34
CA PHE A 156 -14.38 -8.87 4.52
C PHE A 156 -14.81 -9.00 3.05
N ASP A 157 -14.65 -10.18 2.46
CA ASP A 157 -15.00 -10.50 1.08
C ASP A 157 -15.38 -11.98 0.94
N ALA A 158 -16.68 -12.27 1.11
CA ALA A 158 -17.22 -13.62 1.05
C ALA A 158 -17.09 -14.27 -0.33
N GLU A 159 -17.18 -13.49 -1.42
CA GLU A 159 -17.05 -14.02 -2.80
C GLU A 159 -15.65 -14.59 -2.99
N THR A 160 -14.63 -13.78 -2.69
CA THR A 160 -13.24 -14.18 -2.86
C THR A 160 -12.85 -15.28 -1.88
N ALA A 161 -13.34 -15.23 -0.64
CA ALA A 161 -13.07 -16.27 0.36
C ALA A 161 -13.62 -17.64 -0.09
N ALA A 162 -14.84 -17.69 -0.61
CA ALA A 162 -15.42 -18.94 -1.11
C ALA A 162 -14.66 -19.48 -2.34
N ALA A 163 -14.39 -18.62 -3.32
CA ALA A 163 -13.71 -18.99 -4.55
C ALA A 163 -12.27 -19.47 -4.29
N PHE A 164 -11.52 -18.75 -3.46
CA PHE A 164 -10.16 -19.12 -3.08
C PHE A 164 -10.12 -20.35 -2.17
N GLY A 165 -11.06 -20.47 -1.23
CA GLY A 165 -11.14 -21.63 -0.34
C GLY A 165 -11.42 -22.95 -1.08
N GLU A 166 -12.31 -22.96 -2.07
CA GLU A 166 -12.52 -24.12 -2.94
C GLU A 166 -11.24 -24.47 -3.71
N PHE A 167 -10.59 -23.46 -4.30
CA PHE A 167 -9.34 -23.64 -5.04
C PHE A 167 -8.22 -24.23 -4.17
N GLU A 168 -8.02 -23.69 -2.97
CA GLU A 168 -7.03 -24.17 -2.01
C GLU A 168 -7.33 -25.60 -1.54
N LYS A 169 -8.60 -25.88 -1.22
CA LYS A 169 -9.05 -27.22 -0.84
C LYS A 169 -8.73 -28.26 -1.91
N LEU A 170 -9.01 -27.97 -3.18
CA LEU A 170 -8.73 -28.90 -4.28
C LEU A 170 -7.24 -29.19 -4.44
N LEU A 171 -6.37 -28.19 -4.25
CA LEU A 171 -4.92 -28.39 -4.26
C LEU A 171 -4.47 -29.30 -3.11
N MET A 172 -4.99 -29.07 -1.91
CA MET A 172 -4.70 -29.88 -0.73
C MET A 172 -5.16 -31.33 -0.91
N GLU A 173 -6.38 -31.56 -1.40
CA GLU A 173 -6.95 -32.90 -1.56
C GLU A 173 -6.25 -33.73 -2.65
N GLN A 174 -5.89 -33.13 -3.78
CA GLN A 174 -5.30 -33.85 -4.91
C GLN A 174 -3.78 -33.99 -4.84
N TYR A 175 -3.10 -33.02 -4.23
CA TYR A 175 -1.63 -32.93 -4.27
C TYR A 175 -0.97 -32.94 -2.89
N GLY A 176 -1.75 -32.98 -1.80
CA GLY A 176 -1.24 -33.01 -0.43
C GLY A 176 -0.69 -31.68 0.09
N GLY A 177 -0.72 -30.62 -0.74
CA GLY A 177 -0.16 -29.33 -0.41
C GLY A 177 -0.38 -28.29 -1.51
N THR A 178 -0.59 -27.03 -1.13
CA THR A 178 -0.76 -25.91 -2.07
C THR A 178 0.49 -25.69 -2.93
N LYS A 179 1.68 -25.80 -2.33
CA LYS A 179 2.99 -25.65 -3.00
C LYS A 179 3.24 -26.72 -4.07
N ASP A 180 2.98 -27.99 -3.74
CA ASP A 180 3.15 -29.10 -4.66
C ASP A 180 2.10 -29.08 -5.77
N GLY A 181 0.85 -28.77 -5.43
CA GLY A 181 -0.22 -28.61 -6.41
C GLY A 181 0.06 -27.44 -7.36
N TRP A 182 0.51 -26.29 -6.84
CA TRP A 182 0.90 -25.14 -7.66
C TRP A 182 2.03 -25.50 -8.63
N ARG A 183 3.12 -26.11 -8.14
CA ARG A 183 4.25 -26.51 -8.97
C ARG A 183 3.84 -27.51 -10.05
N LYS A 184 3.00 -28.50 -9.74
CA LYS A 184 2.59 -29.53 -10.71
C LYS A 184 1.58 -29.04 -11.75
N VAL A 185 0.64 -28.18 -11.35
CA VAL A 185 -0.51 -27.81 -12.19
C VAL A 185 -0.33 -26.46 -12.88
N PHE A 186 0.24 -25.49 -12.16
CA PHE A 186 0.27 -24.09 -12.57
C PHE A 186 1.66 -23.61 -13.01
N ASP A 187 2.73 -24.30 -12.57
CA ASP A 187 4.11 -23.99 -12.93
C ASP A 187 4.99 -25.24 -13.23
N PRO A 188 4.56 -26.15 -14.13
CA PRO A 188 5.29 -27.39 -14.42
C PRO A 188 6.66 -27.14 -15.06
N ASP A 189 6.78 -26.03 -15.79
CA ASP A 189 8.02 -25.62 -16.48
C ASP A 189 8.96 -24.83 -15.55
N VAL A 190 8.56 -24.57 -14.29
CA VAL A 190 9.34 -23.80 -13.30
C VAL A 190 9.71 -22.41 -13.81
N ILE A 191 8.74 -21.73 -14.44
CA ILE A 191 8.86 -20.37 -14.94
C ILE A 191 8.57 -19.36 -13.82
N TYR A 192 8.07 -19.83 -12.67
CA TYR A 192 7.70 -19.04 -11.49
C TYR A 192 6.60 -18.02 -11.78
N ARG A 193 5.86 -18.16 -12.90
CA ARG A 193 4.80 -17.25 -13.32
C ARG A 193 3.65 -18.02 -13.96
N CYS A 194 2.44 -17.72 -13.50
CA CYS A 194 1.21 -18.26 -14.06
C CYS A 194 0.40 -17.12 -14.67
N ASP A 195 0.31 -17.08 -16.00
CA ASP A 195 -0.58 -16.14 -16.69
C ASP A 195 -2.04 -16.65 -16.67
N LEU A 196 -2.98 -15.78 -17.06
CA LEU A 196 -4.40 -16.12 -17.05
C LEU A 196 -4.73 -17.40 -17.84
N LYS A 197 -4.09 -17.60 -18.99
CA LYS A 197 -4.33 -18.77 -19.85
C LYS A 197 -3.86 -20.06 -19.19
N ARG A 198 -2.68 -20.05 -18.54
CA ARG A 198 -2.19 -21.19 -17.76
C ARG A 198 -3.07 -21.43 -16.55
N PHE A 199 -3.49 -20.37 -15.86
CA PHE A 199 -4.36 -20.48 -14.68
C PHE A 199 -5.70 -21.13 -15.00
N ILE A 200 -6.38 -20.71 -16.05
CA ILE A 200 -7.66 -21.31 -16.49
C ILE A 200 -7.47 -22.80 -16.84
N ARG A 201 -6.39 -23.13 -17.54
CA ARG A 201 -6.07 -24.52 -17.89
C ARG A 201 -5.79 -25.37 -16.66
N GLY A 202 -5.05 -24.81 -15.69
CA GLY A 202 -4.75 -25.45 -14.42
C GLY A 202 -6.00 -25.70 -13.59
N CYS A 203 -6.86 -24.70 -13.45
CA CYS A 203 -8.16 -24.82 -12.76
C CYS A 203 -9.05 -25.90 -13.40
N ARG A 204 -9.07 -25.99 -14.74
CA ARG A 204 -9.81 -27.05 -15.45
C ARG A 204 -9.24 -28.44 -15.15
N LYS A 205 -7.92 -28.60 -15.10
CA LYS A 205 -7.27 -29.87 -14.74
C LYS A 205 -7.54 -30.26 -13.29
N LEU A 206 -7.56 -29.26 -12.40
CA LEU A 206 -7.84 -29.41 -10.98
C LEU A 206 -9.32 -29.77 -10.72
N GLY A 207 -10.21 -29.55 -11.69
CA GLY A 207 -11.65 -29.75 -11.53
C GLY A 207 -12.33 -28.62 -10.74
N TYR A 208 -11.75 -27.43 -10.71
CA TYR A 208 -12.36 -26.26 -10.07
C TYR A 208 -13.68 -25.90 -10.76
N SER A 209 -14.75 -25.84 -9.98
CA SER A 209 -16.11 -25.68 -10.50
C SER A 209 -16.50 -24.20 -10.71
N GLY A 210 -15.82 -23.29 -10.02
CA GLY A 210 -16.04 -21.85 -10.14
C GLY A 210 -15.45 -21.20 -11.40
N ASN A 211 -15.66 -19.89 -11.51
CA ASN A 211 -15.10 -19.10 -12.62
C ASN A 211 -13.62 -18.78 -12.36
N ALA A 212 -12.73 -19.50 -13.05
CA ALA A 212 -11.28 -19.34 -12.92
C ALA A 212 -10.77 -17.94 -13.36
N GLU A 213 -11.41 -17.30 -14.34
CA GLU A 213 -11.03 -15.95 -14.77
C GLU A 213 -11.40 -14.92 -13.69
N ARG A 214 -12.59 -15.06 -13.09
CA ARG A 214 -13.00 -14.22 -11.96
C ARG A 214 -12.07 -14.41 -10.76
N LEU A 215 -11.74 -15.65 -10.42
CA LEU A 215 -10.79 -15.95 -9.32
C LEU A 215 -9.43 -15.29 -9.58
N PHE A 216 -8.88 -15.41 -10.80
CA PHE A 216 -7.61 -14.78 -11.16
C PHE A 216 -7.64 -13.27 -10.94
N THR A 217 -8.71 -12.59 -11.35
CA THR A 217 -8.88 -11.14 -11.11
C THR A 217 -8.97 -10.83 -9.62
N LEU A 218 -9.71 -11.64 -8.84
CA LEU A 218 -9.92 -11.43 -7.41
C LEU A 218 -8.66 -11.59 -6.56
N VAL A 219 -7.67 -12.36 -7.02
CA VAL A 219 -6.42 -12.61 -6.30
C VAL A 219 -5.19 -11.90 -6.90
N SER A 220 -5.39 -11.10 -7.94
CA SER A 220 -4.30 -10.40 -8.62
C SER A 220 -3.68 -9.32 -7.73
N PRO A 221 -2.34 -9.27 -7.60
CA PRO A 221 -1.65 -8.37 -6.67
C PRO A 221 -1.44 -6.94 -7.18
N ASP A 222 -1.70 -6.69 -8.47
CA ASP A 222 -1.53 -5.39 -9.11
C ASP A 222 -2.43 -5.33 -10.36
N VAL A 223 -3.00 -4.16 -10.62
CA VAL A 223 -3.83 -3.85 -11.80
C VAL A 223 -3.05 -4.05 -13.10
N TYR A 224 -1.75 -3.77 -13.11
CA TYR A 224 -0.93 -3.86 -14.33
C TYR A 224 -0.31 -5.24 -14.53
N ARG A 225 -0.20 -6.04 -13.47
CA ARG A 225 0.47 -7.34 -13.51
C ARG A 225 -0.51 -8.42 -13.99
N LYS A 226 -0.17 -9.04 -15.12
CA LYS A 226 -1.03 -10.06 -15.78
C LYS A 226 -0.65 -11.52 -15.45
N TYR A 227 0.07 -11.74 -14.36
CA TYR A 227 0.53 -13.06 -13.95
C TYR A 227 0.56 -13.17 -12.42
N LEU A 228 0.28 -14.37 -11.93
CA LEU A 228 0.38 -14.72 -10.51
C LEU A 228 1.68 -15.48 -10.25
N THR A 229 2.28 -15.27 -9.09
CA THR A 229 3.29 -16.14 -8.50
C THR A 229 2.67 -16.86 -7.30
N TYR A 230 3.28 -17.98 -6.90
CA TYR A 230 2.90 -18.65 -5.66
C TYR A 230 2.90 -17.67 -4.46
N SER A 231 3.92 -16.80 -4.38
CA SER A 231 4.07 -15.78 -3.33
C SER A 231 2.97 -14.70 -3.29
N ASP A 232 2.19 -14.54 -4.35
CA ASP A 232 1.05 -13.62 -4.34
C ASP A 232 -0.17 -14.24 -3.65
N LEU A 233 -0.29 -15.56 -3.68
CA LEU A 233 -1.41 -16.31 -3.12
C LEU A 233 -1.10 -16.82 -1.71
N TRP A 234 0.11 -17.36 -1.55
CA TRP A 234 0.65 -17.82 -0.28
C TRP A 234 2.03 -17.21 -0.12
N GLN A 235 2.17 -16.28 0.80
CA GLN A 235 3.51 -15.83 1.18
C GLN A 235 4.15 -16.98 1.96
N ASP A 236 5.12 -17.72 1.44
CA ASP A 236 5.90 -18.62 2.31
C ASP A 236 6.74 -17.74 3.25
N LEU A 237 6.57 -17.92 4.57
CA LEU A 237 7.57 -17.52 5.55
C LEU A 237 8.66 -18.61 5.50
N ASP A 238 9.89 -18.14 5.32
CA ASP A 238 11.15 -18.88 5.36
C ASP A 238 11.64 -19.56 4.07
N PRO A 239 12.57 -18.91 3.36
CA PRO A 239 13.47 -19.57 2.42
C PRO A 239 14.28 -20.73 3.02
N ASN A 240 14.29 -20.98 4.34
CA ASN A 240 14.95 -22.15 4.91
C ASN A 240 14.07 -23.40 4.98
N ASP A 241 12.81 -23.36 4.55
CA ASP A 241 12.00 -24.58 4.41
C ASP A 241 12.45 -25.45 3.21
N PHE A 242 13.54 -25.08 2.52
CA PHE A 242 14.29 -25.93 1.60
C PHE A 242 15.12 -27.00 2.31
N THR A 243 14.67 -27.54 3.45
CA THR A 243 15.39 -28.67 4.06
C THR A 243 15.43 -29.82 3.05
N VAL A 244 16.67 -30.05 2.62
CA VAL A 244 17.11 -31.01 1.63
C VAL A 244 16.45 -32.35 1.92
N SER A 245 15.89 -32.96 0.88
CA SER A 245 15.57 -34.39 0.88
C SER A 245 16.87 -35.15 1.12
N VAL A 246 17.19 -35.41 2.39
CA VAL A 246 18.25 -36.35 2.75
C VAL A 246 17.69 -37.72 2.37
N ALA A 247 18.25 -38.26 1.29
CA ALA A 247 18.04 -39.62 0.85
C ALA A 247 18.36 -40.59 2.00
N GLY A 248 17.32 -41.01 2.72
CA GLY A 248 17.36 -42.13 3.64
C GLY A 248 17.29 -43.44 2.87
N HIS A 249 18.31 -43.74 2.07
CA HIS A 249 18.60 -45.11 1.63
C HIS A 249 19.51 -45.77 2.67
N ASN A 250 18.96 -46.60 3.54
CA ASN A 250 19.21 -48.05 3.51
C ASN A 250 18.54 -48.78 4.67
N LEU A 251 17.59 -49.62 4.28
CA LEU A 251 17.18 -50.81 5.01
C LEU A 251 18.38 -51.76 5.13
N SER A 252 18.58 -52.34 6.30
CA SER A 252 18.92 -53.76 6.46
C SER A 252 18.62 -54.19 7.89
N ALA A 253 17.55 -54.97 8.02
CA ALA A 253 17.35 -55.84 9.15
C ALA A 253 18.38 -56.97 9.10
N GLU A 254 19.04 -57.24 10.21
CA GLU A 254 19.48 -58.60 10.55
C GLU A 254 19.08 -58.88 12.00
N GLN A 255 18.05 -59.71 12.14
CA GLN A 255 17.87 -60.58 13.29
C GLN A 255 19.08 -61.52 13.37
N THR A 256 19.49 -61.94 14.57
CA THR A 256 19.76 -63.36 14.95
C THR A 256 20.63 -63.44 16.22
N THR A 257 20.02 -63.98 17.30
CA THR A 257 20.57 -64.78 18.43
C THR A 257 22.02 -64.56 18.87
N LYS A 258 22.31 -64.25 20.14
CA LYS A 258 22.32 -65.17 21.30
C LYS A 258 22.59 -64.38 22.58
#